data_AF-A0A183M0A9-F1
#
_entry.id   AF-A0A183M0A9-F1
#
_cell.length_a   1.000
_cell.length_b   1.000
_cell.length_c   1.000
_cell.angle_alpha   90.00
_cell.angle_beta   90.00
_cell.angle_gamma   90.00
#
_symmetry.space_group_name_H-M   'P 1'
#
loop_
_entity.id
_entity.type
_entity.pdbx_description
1 polymer ?
#
loop_
_entity_poly.entity_id
_entity_poly.type
_entity_poly.pdbx_seq_one_letter_code
_entity_poly.pdbx_strand_id
1 'polypeptide(L)'
;EEFIQSYLNHYTRIASTVLLSARARISPEWSLQMNNRIVHISVQLFSGEELALRVIKQRNLHHLLVHCLLNMLTCCRTRLDDRSNMVLSCDGILIQNNVFWPFVSDLSNLVSHKSIVDILVEDADFLNAWTKLIRYMQFMNCFTMKEGNHIEYETMTFYHAFTMEVEISSATMWNFWKHCRLPSERTHCLLYTKACLSTLADLLNGLGRLISPTVPETRPTRSALSLHLPLMRHVSCFIHLSTMQHGVNVRQLLVDYLLPKPRLLRRFMEHLVNILLGCHEVLIGYWIRNGQSVRQSVSHYMQSQFCYSFIDLDIFALQVNQIFISFIISVYLSIL
;
A
#
# COMPACT_ATOMS: atom_id res chain seq x y z
N GLU A 1 -6.47 29.33 19.38
CA GLU A 1 -7.63 28.52 18.93
C GLU A 1 -8.24 29.00 17.61
N GLU A 2 -8.46 30.31 17.42
CA GLU A 2 -9.01 30.86 16.16
C GLU A 2 -8.21 30.49 14.90
N PHE A 3 -6.88 30.51 14.98
CA PHE A 3 -6.01 30.11 13.86
C PHE A 3 -6.31 28.69 13.39
N ILE A 4 -6.53 27.76 14.31
CA ILE A 4 -6.75 26.34 13.99
C ILE A 4 -8.10 26.16 13.33
N GLN A 5 -9.15 26.81 13.86
CA GLN A 5 -10.45 26.79 13.22
C GLN A 5 -10.40 27.40 11.83
N SER A 6 -9.67 28.50 11.65
CA SER A 6 -9.45 29.09 10.33
C SER A 6 -8.69 28.16 9.38
N TYR A 7 -7.62 27.51 9.84
CA TYR A 7 -6.85 26.54 9.06
C TYR A 7 -7.74 25.38 8.58
N LEU A 8 -8.55 24.82 9.48
CA LEU A 8 -9.46 23.73 9.18
C LEU A 8 -10.61 24.15 8.26
N ASN A 9 -11.15 25.37 8.43
CA ASN A 9 -12.14 25.95 7.51
C ASN A 9 -11.59 26.06 6.08
N HIS A 10 -10.28 26.23 5.93
CA HIS A 10 -9.62 26.38 4.63
C HIS A 10 -8.91 25.11 4.15
N TYR A 11 -8.94 24.01 4.90
CA TYR A 11 -8.14 22.82 4.59
C TYR A 11 -8.44 22.27 3.19
N THR A 12 -9.71 22.15 2.82
CA THR A 12 -10.11 21.68 1.46
C THR A 12 -9.60 22.62 0.36
N ARG A 13 -9.57 23.93 0.61
CA ARG A 13 -9.01 24.91 -0.33
C ARG A 13 -7.50 24.76 -0.43
N ILE A 14 -6.80 24.62 0.70
CA ILE A 14 -5.36 24.35 0.75
C ILE A 14 -5.04 23.08 -0.05
N ALA A 15 -5.75 21.98 0.23
CA ALA A 15 -5.58 20.72 -0.47
C ALA A 15 -5.80 20.84 -1.99
N SER A 16 -6.83 21.58 -2.40
CA SER A 16 -7.11 21.82 -3.82
C SER A 16 -6.01 22.66 -4.48
N THR A 17 -5.53 23.71 -3.81
CA THR A 17 -4.43 24.55 -4.30
C THR A 17 -3.15 23.75 -4.47
N VAL A 18 -2.80 22.91 -3.49
CA VAL A 18 -1.64 21.98 -3.55
C VAL A 18 -1.74 21.05 -4.77
N LEU A 19 -2.92 20.48 -5.02
CA LEU A 19 -3.13 19.60 -6.17
C LEU A 19 -3.05 20.34 -7.50
N LEU A 20 -3.57 21.57 -7.59
CA LEU A 20 -3.59 22.36 -8.81
C LEU A 20 -2.22 22.96 -9.15
N SER A 21 -1.52 23.51 -8.15
CA SER A 21 -0.22 24.16 -8.34
C SER A 21 0.85 23.18 -8.82
N ALA A 22 0.73 21.91 -8.44
CA ALA A 22 1.70 20.88 -8.78
C ALA A 22 1.43 20.14 -10.11
N ARG A 23 0.43 20.57 -10.90
CA ARG A 23 0.18 20.01 -12.25
C ARG A 23 1.15 20.53 -13.31
N ALA A 24 1.95 21.54 -13.00
CA ALA A 24 3.01 22.01 -13.89
C ALA A 24 4.13 20.97 -14.01
N ARG A 25 4.67 20.79 -15.22
CA ARG A 25 5.81 19.88 -15.48
C ARG A 25 7.04 20.23 -14.66
N ILE A 26 7.27 21.51 -14.43
CA ILE A 26 8.27 22.02 -13.52
C ILE A 26 7.48 22.69 -12.40
N SER A 27 7.49 22.08 -11.21
CA SER A 27 6.84 22.67 -10.05
C SER A 27 7.54 23.99 -9.72
N PRO A 28 6.84 25.13 -9.70
CA PRO A 28 7.47 26.40 -9.37
C PRO A 28 7.93 26.38 -7.91
N GLU A 29 9.03 27.07 -7.62
CA GLU A 29 9.66 27.04 -6.29
C GLU A 29 8.67 27.37 -5.16
N TRP A 30 7.78 28.35 -5.39
CA TRP A 30 6.76 28.73 -4.42
C TRP A 30 5.79 27.58 -4.09
N SER A 31 5.49 26.67 -5.04
CA SER A 31 4.61 25.52 -4.79
C SER A 31 5.29 24.52 -3.86
N LEU A 32 6.59 24.30 -4.03
CA LEU A 32 7.37 23.43 -3.15
C LEU A 32 7.50 24.05 -1.75
N GLN A 33 7.80 25.36 -1.68
CA GLN A 33 7.84 26.10 -0.41
C GLN A 33 6.48 26.08 0.31
N MET A 34 5.37 26.21 -0.44
CA MET A 34 4.02 26.10 0.11
C MET A 34 3.76 24.73 0.71
N ASN A 35 4.08 23.64 0.00
CA ASN A 35 3.95 22.27 0.52
C ASN A 35 4.73 22.08 1.83
N ASN A 36 5.98 22.54 1.88
CA ASN A 36 6.81 22.45 3.08
C ASN A 36 6.22 23.26 4.24
N ARG A 37 5.73 24.48 3.99
CA ARG A 37 5.10 25.32 5.02
C ARG A 37 3.82 24.71 5.55
N ILE A 38 3.00 24.09 4.69
CA ILE A 38 1.79 23.38 5.10
C ILE A 38 2.17 22.27 6.08
N VAL A 39 3.15 21.43 5.72
CA VAL A 39 3.69 20.37 6.60
C VAL A 39 4.15 20.93 7.94
N HIS A 40 4.94 22.01 7.94
CA HIS A 40 5.42 22.59 9.20
C HIS A 40 4.27 23.09 10.08
N ILE A 41 3.27 23.75 9.50
CA ILE A 41 2.10 24.21 10.24
C ILE A 41 1.35 23.01 10.82
N SER A 42 1.03 22.02 10.00
CA SER A 42 0.22 20.89 10.43
C SER A 42 0.91 19.96 11.42
N VAL A 43 2.25 19.81 11.36
CA VAL A 43 3.03 19.14 12.42
C VAL A 43 2.83 19.86 13.76
N GLN A 44 2.86 21.20 13.80
CA GLN A 44 2.60 21.95 15.03
C GLN A 44 1.15 21.78 15.53
N LEU A 45 0.20 21.55 14.62
CA LEU A 45 -1.21 21.35 14.98
C LEU A 45 -1.53 19.92 15.43
N PHE A 46 -0.94 18.91 14.80
CA PHE A 46 -1.35 17.51 14.98
C PHE A 46 -0.37 16.68 15.82
N SER A 47 0.78 17.24 16.19
CA SER A 47 1.69 16.60 17.15
C SER A 47 1.12 16.50 18.56
N GLY A 48 0.20 17.39 18.95
CA GLY A 48 -0.51 17.34 20.23
C GLY A 48 -1.80 16.52 20.15
N GLU A 49 -1.93 15.47 20.97
CA GLU A 49 -3.07 14.54 20.94
C GLU A 49 -4.41 15.24 21.19
N GLU A 50 -4.50 16.13 22.18
CA GLU A 50 -5.76 16.81 22.52
C GLU A 50 -6.33 17.58 21.34
N LEU A 51 -5.47 18.32 20.64
CA LEU A 51 -5.87 19.11 19.50
C LEU A 51 -6.20 18.22 18.30
N ALA A 52 -5.35 17.24 18.00
CA ALA A 52 -5.57 16.27 16.94
C ALA A 52 -6.92 15.53 17.12
N LEU A 53 -7.23 15.09 18.34
CA LEU A 53 -8.49 14.44 18.69
C LEU A 53 -9.70 15.35 18.49
N ARG A 54 -9.59 16.62 18.90
CA ARG A 54 -10.63 17.64 18.70
C ARG A 54 -10.95 17.80 17.21
N VAL A 55 -9.93 17.88 16.38
CA VAL A 55 -10.08 18.05 14.92
C VAL A 55 -10.68 16.82 14.25
N ILE A 56 -10.28 15.63 14.67
CA ILE A 56 -10.89 14.36 14.22
C ILE A 56 -12.38 14.33 14.53
N LYS A 57 -12.76 14.61 15.79
CA LYS A 57 -14.16 14.52 16.25
C LYS A 57 -15.08 15.61 15.70
N GLN A 58 -14.57 16.84 15.55
CA GLN A 58 -15.40 17.97 15.14
C GLN A 58 -15.48 18.15 13.63
N ARG A 59 -14.43 17.74 12.90
CA ARG A 59 -14.25 18.10 11.48
C ARG A 59 -13.99 16.89 10.57
N ASN A 60 -13.93 15.67 11.12
CA ASN A 60 -13.68 14.46 10.34
C ASN A 60 -12.45 14.56 9.44
N LEU A 61 -11.37 15.19 9.93
CA LEU A 61 -10.19 15.49 9.11
C LEU A 61 -9.58 14.24 8.46
N HIS A 62 -9.63 13.09 9.13
CA HIS A 62 -9.17 11.80 8.59
C HIS A 62 -9.86 11.42 7.28
N HIS A 63 -11.18 11.61 7.18
CA HIS A 63 -11.93 11.39 5.94
C HIS A 63 -11.47 12.33 4.83
N LEU A 64 -11.27 13.61 5.16
CA LEU A 64 -10.79 14.61 4.20
C LEU A 64 -9.39 14.26 3.69
N LEU A 65 -8.47 13.85 4.57
CA LEU A 65 -7.11 13.44 4.21
C LEU A 65 -7.11 12.23 3.26
N VAL A 66 -7.83 11.16 3.63
CA VAL A 66 -7.92 9.96 2.79
C VAL A 66 -8.59 10.27 1.45
N HIS A 67 -9.61 11.12 1.44
CA HIS A 67 -10.27 11.55 0.21
C HIS A 67 -9.34 12.39 -0.69
N CYS A 68 -8.56 13.31 -0.13
CA CYS A 68 -7.55 14.09 -0.87
C CYS A 68 -6.51 13.17 -1.50
N LEU A 69 -5.99 12.20 -0.75
CA LEU A 69 -5.07 11.20 -1.26
C LEU A 69 -5.72 10.34 -2.36
N LEU A 70 -6.92 9.81 -2.14
CA LEU A 70 -7.65 9.03 -3.15
C LEU A 70 -7.86 9.81 -4.45
N ASN A 71 -8.23 11.09 -4.36
CA ASN A 71 -8.41 11.94 -5.54
C ASN A 71 -7.11 12.16 -6.29
N MET A 72 -6.02 12.42 -5.55
CA MET A 72 -4.68 12.54 -6.14
C MET A 72 -4.28 11.24 -6.86
N LEU A 73 -4.37 10.10 -6.18
CA LEU A 73 -4.02 8.79 -6.75
C LEU A 73 -4.90 8.46 -7.97
N THR A 74 -6.18 8.81 -7.94
CA THR A 74 -7.11 8.61 -9.07
C THR A 74 -6.65 9.37 -10.33
N CYS A 75 -6.07 10.56 -10.17
CA CYS A 75 -5.54 11.35 -11.28
C CYS A 75 -4.25 10.76 -11.89
N CYS A 76 -3.65 9.76 -11.25
CA CYS A 76 -2.37 9.18 -11.66
C CYS A 76 -2.48 7.67 -11.94
N ARG A 77 -3.62 7.16 -12.41
CA ARG A 77 -3.79 5.72 -12.66
C ARG A 77 -3.43 5.32 -14.09
N THR A 78 -2.89 4.11 -14.24
CA THR A 78 -2.62 3.43 -15.51
C THR A 78 -3.19 2.01 -15.50
N ARG A 79 -3.29 1.37 -16.65
CA ARG A 79 -3.84 0.00 -16.78
C ARG A 79 -2.87 -1.01 -16.16
N LEU A 80 -3.41 -1.91 -15.35
CA LEU A 80 -2.68 -2.99 -14.67
C LEU A 80 -2.73 -4.31 -15.44
N ASP A 81 -3.93 -4.68 -15.91
CA ASP A 81 -4.19 -6.03 -16.40
C ASP A 81 -5.20 -6.07 -17.57
N ASP A 82 -5.35 -7.27 -18.13
CA ASP A 82 -6.19 -7.59 -19.28
C ASP A 82 -7.68 -7.34 -19.04
N ARG A 83 -8.11 -7.28 -17.77
CA ARG A 83 -9.48 -6.97 -17.34
C ARG A 83 -9.71 -5.47 -17.09
N SER A 84 -8.77 -4.63 -17.50
CA SER A 84 -8.84 -3.17 -17.34
C SER A 84 -8.90 -2.73 -15.87
N ASN A 85 -8.36 -3.54 -14.95
CA ASN A 85 -8.06 -3.02 -13.63
C ASN A 85 -6.97 -1.95 -13.75
N MET A 86 -7.02 -0.99 -12.84
CA MET A 86 -6.17 0.20 -12.87
C MET A 86 -5.30 0.25 -11.62
N VAL A 87 -4.03 0.63 -11.79
CA VAL A 87 -3.01 0.77 -10.73
C VAL A 87 -2.44 2.18 -10.75
N LEU A 88 -1.82 2.61 -9.66
CA LEU A 88 -1.08 3.87 -9.62
C LEU A 88 0.13 3.86 -10.59
N SER A 89 0.23 4.91 -11.39
CA SER A 89 1.40 5.26 -12.18
C SER A 89 2.29 6.21 -11.38
N CYS A 90 3.46 5.72 -10.97
CA CYS A 90 4.44 6.51 -10.22
C CYS A 90 5.22 7.51 -11.09
N ASP A 91 4.95 7.52 -12.41
CA ASP A 91 5.44 8.52 -13.36
C ASP A 91 4.46 9.70 -13.54
N GLY A 92 3.31 9.66 -12.86
CA GLY A 92 2.34 10.76 -12.88
C GLY A 92 2.92 12.03 -12.26
N ILE A 93 2.64 13.19 -12.86
CA ILE A 93 3.24 14.47 -12.45
C ILE A 93 3.02 14.81 -10.96
N LEU A 94 1.86 14.46 -10.40
CA LEU A 94 1.57 14.69 -8.98
C LEU A 94 2.42 13.80 -8.07
N ILE A 95 2.79 12.62 -8.54
CA ILE A 95 3.65 11.69 -7.81
C ILE A 95 5.10 12.15 -7.88
N GLN A 96 5.59 12.52 -9.07
CA GLN A 96 6.94 13.06 -9.27
C GLN A 96 7.17 14.32 -8.43
N ASN A 97 6.16 15.18 -8.30
CA ASN A 97 6.21 16.41 -7.52
C ASN A 97 5.93 16.21 -6.01
N ASN A 98 5.87 14.98 -5.50
CA ASN A 98 5.65 14.64 -4.09
C ASN A 98 4.41 15.32 -3.46
N VAL A 99 3.33 15.48 -4.23
CA VAL A 99 2.12 16.23 -3.84
C VAL A 99 1.38 15.58 -2.67
N PHE A 100 1.60 14.28 -2.46
CA PHE A 100 1.04 13.55 -1.33
C PHE A 100 1.62 13.99 0.02
N TRP A 101 2.81 14.59 0.04
CA TRP A 101 3.60 14.77 1.26
C TRP A 101 2.86 15.51 2.38
N PRO A 102 2.17 16.64 2.14
CA PRO A 102 1.41 17.32 3.20
C PRO A 102 0.33 16.44 3.81
N PHE A 103 -0.44 15.70 3.00
CA PHE A 103 -1.53 14.86 3.49
C PHE A 103 -1.01 13.64 4.26
N VAL A 104 0.10 13.06 3.80
CA VAL A 104 0.74 11.91 4.45
C VAL A 104 1.37 12.32 5.78
N SER A 105 2.01 13.48 5.83
CA SER A 105 2.54 14.04 7.08
C SER A 105 1.43 14.27 8.10
N ASP A 106 0.32 14.87 7.68
CA ASP A 106 -0.85 15.09 8.56
C ASP A 106 -1.39 13.76 9.08
N LEU A 107 -1.61 12.80 8.19
CA LEU A 107 -2.10 11.47 8.57
C LEU A 107 -1.14 10.77 9.54
N SER A 108 0.17 10.81 9.29
CA SER A 108 1.21 10.20 10.13
C SER A 108 1.20 10.77 11.56
N ASN A 109 1.07 12.09 11.70
CA ASN A 109 0.94 12.73 13.01
C ASN A 109 -0.35 12.30 13.73
N LEU A 110 -1.47 12.23 13.01
CA LEU A 110 -2.75 11.80 13.58
C LEU A 110 -2.71 10.35 14.08
N VAL A 111 -2.21 9.42 13.27
CA VAL A 111 -2.16 7.98 13.62
C VAL A 111 -1.08 7.65 14.65
N SER A 112 -0.21 8.60 15.01
CA SER A 112 0.78 8.43 16.08
C SER A 112 0.15 8.39 17.49
N HIS A 113 -1.10 8.82 17.61
CA HIS A 113 -1.87 8.88 18.85
C HIS A 113 -2.88 7.73 18.93
N LYS A 114 -2.88 7.00 20.06
CA LYS A 114 -3.76 5.84 20.25
C LYS A 114 -5.24 6.23 20.15
N SER A 115 -5.66 7.30 20.83
CA SER A 115 -7.06 7.70 20.88
C SER A 115 -7.66 8.00 19.50
N ILE A 116 -6.81 8.40 18.55
CA ILE A 116 -7.21 8.63 17.17
C ILE A 116 -7.28 7.32 16.41
N VAL A 117 -6.28 6.44 16.52
CA VAL A 117 -6.31 5.12 15.88
C VAL A 117 -7.55 4.33 16.28
N ASP A 118 -7.95 4.39 17.55
CA ASP A 118 -9.16 3.73 18.04
C ASP A 118 -10.40 4.20 17.27
N ILE A 119 -10.57 5.53 17.11
CA ILE A 119 -11.68 6.12 16.33
C ILE A 119 -11.63 5.66 14.86
N LEU A 120 -10.43 5.69 14.25
CA LEU A 120 -10.28 5.34 12.83
C LEU A 120 -10.58 3.86 12.57
N VAL A 121 -10.18 2.96 13.47
CA VAL A 121 -10.38 1.52 13.33
C VAL A 121 -11.82 1.11 13.66
N GLU A 122 -12.52 1.85 14.50
CA GLU A 122 -13.95 1.66 14.76
C GLU A 122 -14.85 2.19 13.63
N ASP A 123 -14.34 3.13 12.81
CA ASP A 123 -15.06 3.70 11.67
C ASP A 123 -14.91 2.82 10.41
N ALA A 124 -15.99 2.12 10.06
CA ALA A 124 -16.04 1.24 8.90
C ALA A 124 -15.89 1.99 7.56
N ASP A 125 -16.40 3.22 7.46
CA ASP A 125 -16.29 4.03 6.24
C ASP A 125 -14.84 4.47 6.03
N PHE A 126 -14.16 4.87 7.12
CA PHE A 126 -12.74 5.17 7.09
C PHE A 126 -11.94 3.94 6.66
N LEU A 127 -12.16 2.78 7.29
CA LEU A 127 -11.44 1.55 6.96
C LEU A 127 -11.62 1.15 5.49
N ASN A 128 -12.83 1.29 4.95
CA ASN A 128 -13.11 1.03 3.54
C ASN A 128 -12.35 2.00 2.62
N ALA A 129 -12.39 3.31 2.91
CA ALA A 129 -11.66 4.31 2.13
C ALA A 129 -10.13 4.12 2.22
N TRP A 130 -9.63 3.82 3.42
CA TRP A 130 -8.22 3.59 3.70
C TRP A 130 -7.70 2.34 2.97
N THR A 131 -8.36 1.20 3.12
CA THR A 131 -7.94 -0.04 2.45
C THR A 131 -8.08 0.05 0.93
N LYS A 132 -9.04 0.83 0.42
CA LYS A 132 -9.12 1.19 -1.00
C LYS A 132 -7.93 2.04 -1.47
N LEU A 133 -7.47 2.98 -0.66
CA LEU A 133 -6.27 3.78 -0.94
C LEU A 133 -5.03 2.88 -1.03
N ILE A 134 -4.83 2.01 -0.04
CA ILE A 134 -3.75 1.00 -0.05
C ILE A 134 -3.85 0.08 -1.28
N ARG A 135 -5.07 -0.33 -1.67
CA ARG A 135 -5.31 -1.12 -2.88
C ARG A 135 -4.88 -0.41 -4.17
N TYR A 136 -4.96 0.92 -4.27
CA TYR A 136 -4.53 1.63 -5.48
C TYR A 136 -3.02 1.54 -5.73
N MET A 137 -2.23 1.37 -4.65
CA MET A 137 -0.78 1.20 -4.70
C MET A 137 -0.36 -0.26 -4.90
N GLN A 138 -1.28 -1.22 -4.78
CA GLN A 138 -1.00 -2.62 -5.04
C GLN A 138 -0.59 -2.83 -6.49
N PHE A 139 0.57 -3.45 -6.70
CA PHE A 139 1.19 -3.71 -8.01
C PHE A 139 1.69 -2.45 -8.75
N MET A 140 1.91 -1.33 -8.07
CA MET A 140 2.52 -0.15 -8.72
C MET A 140 3.95 -0.47 -9.22
N ASN A 141 4.42 0.30 -10.20
CA ASN A 141 5.77 0.14 -10.78
C ASN A 141 6.06 -1.31 -11.27
N CYS A 142 5.14 -1.88 -12.05
CA CYS A 142 5.34 -3.19 -12.70
C CYS A 142 6.45 -3.14 -13.76
N PHE A 143 7.47 -3.97 -13.61
CA PHE A 143 8.47 -4.25 -14.63
C PHE A 143 8.01 -5.35 -15.57
N THR A 144 8.26 -5.18 -16.86
CA THR A 144 8.18 -6.24 -17.87
C THR A 144 9.59 -6.58 -18.31
N MET A 145 9.95 -7.86 -18.32
CA MET A 145 11.28 -8.31 -18.76
C MET A 145 11.56 -7.84 -20.18
N LYS A 146 12.70 -7.17 -20.40
CA LYS A 146 13.09 -6.65 -21.70
C LYS A 146 13.89 -7.69 -22.48
N GLU A 147 13.46 -7.94 -23.72
CA GLU A 147 14.18 -8.74 -24.71
C GLU A 147 14.90 -7.83 -25.71
N GLY A 148 16.02 -8.29 -26.27
CA GLY A 148 16.79 -7.52 -27.25
C GLY A 148 17.68 -6.45 -26.64
N ASN A 149 17.41 -5.18 -26.93
CA ASN A 149 18.27 -4.07 -26.51
C ASN A 149 18.04 -3.69 -25.03
N HIS A 150 19.09 -3.18 -24.41
CA HIS A 150 19.02 -2.59 -23.07
C HIS A 150 18.21 -1.29 -23.09
N ILE A 151 17.58 -0.94 -21.96
CA ILE A 151 16.90 0.35 -21.83
C ILE A 151 17.90 1.51 -21.82
N GLU A 152 17.72 2.50 -22.70
CA GLU A 152 18.67 3.62 -22.81
C GLU A 152 18.43 4.72 -21.77
N TYR A 153 17.18 4.90 -21.32
CA TYR A 153 16.78 5.96 -20.39
C TYR A 153 15.93 5.40 -19.26
N GLU A 154 16.34 5.68 -18.02
CA GLU A 154 15.64 5.25 -16.82
C GLU A 154 14.97 6.43 -16.13
N THR A 155 13.76 6.22 -15.62
CA THR A 155 13.03 7.22 -14.82
C THR A 155 13.20 6.95 -13.34
N MET A 156 12.90 7.96 -12.50
CA MET A 156 12.89 7.83 -11.04
C MET A 156 11.61 7.17 -10.48
N THR A 157 10.82 6.54 -11.36
CA THR A 157 9.56 5.87 -11.00
C THR A 157 9.72 4.87 -9.86
N PHE A 158 10.84 4.12 -9.84
CA PHE A 158 11.09 3.17 -8.76
C PHE A 158 11.26 3.83 -7.40
N TYR A 159 11.94 4.99 -7.37
CA TYR A 159 12.17 5.74 -6.15
C TYR A 159 10.85 6.29 -5.61
N HIS A 160 10.04 6.90 -6.49
CA HIS A 160 8.71 7.37 -6.11
C HIS A 160 7.80 6.25 -5.60
N ALA A 161 7.77 5.10 -6.27
CA ALA A 161 6.98 3.95 -5.84
C ALA A 161 7.43 3.46 -4.45
N PHE A 162 8.75 3.33 -4.24
CA PHE A 162 9.30 2.94 -2.95
C PHE A 162 8.96 3.94 -1.84
N THR A 163 9.19 5.24 -2.05
CA THR A 163 8.87 6.30 -1.09
C THR A 163 7.38 6.29 -0.75
N MET A 164 6.49 6.14 -1.74
CA MET A 164 5.06 6.09 -1.47
C MET A 164 4.66 4.88 -0.63
N GLU A 165 5.20 3.69 -0.89
CA GLU A 165 4.89 2.53 -0.06
C GLU A 165 5.38 2.72 1.37
N VAL A 166 6.60 3.21 1.56
CA VAL A 166 7.15 3.45 2.90
C VAL A 166 6.32 4.47 3.68
N GLU A 167 6.06 5.62 3.07
CA GLU A 167 5.52 6.80 3.76
C GLU A 167 4.01 6.73 3.93
N ILE A 168 3.29 6.23 2.92
CA ILE A 168 1.82 6.11 2.98
C ILE A 168 1.44 4.81 3.67
N SER A 169 2.00 3.69 3.23
CA SER A 169 1.56 2.37 3.65
C SER A 169 2.27 1.92 4.93
N SER A 170 3.58 1.71 4.87
CA SER A 170 4.35 1.05 5.94
C SER A 170 4.34 1.87 7.23
N ALA A 171 4.59 3.19 7.15
CA ALA A 171 4.57 4.06 8.32
C ALA A 171 3.21 4.02 9.05
N THR A 172 2.11 4.08 8.30
CA THR A 172 0.75 4.00 8.86
C THR A 172 0.46 2.59 9.42
N MET A 173 0.88 1.54 8.70
CA MET A 173 0.76 0.15 9.14
C MET A 173 1.40 -0.06 10.51
N TRP A 174 2.62 0.44 10.71
CA TRP A 174 3.35 0.29 11.97
C TRP A 174 2.77 1.11 13.11
N ASN A 175 2.20 2.28 12.83
CA ASN A 175 1.44 3.02 13.83
C ASN A 175 0.21 2.23 14.28
N PHE A 176 -0.60 1.73 13.36
CA PHE A 176 -1.74 0.89 13.72
C PHE A 176 -1.31 -0.39 14.45
N TRP A 177 -0.26 -1.07 13.99
CA TRP A 177 0.28 -2.24 14.67
C TRP A 177 0.72 -1.91 16.10
N LYS A 178 1.45 -0.81 16.30
CA LYS A 178 1.92 -0.34 17.62
C LYS A 178 0.77 -0.13 18.58
N HIS A 179 -0.33 0.45 18.10
CA HIS A 179 -1.51 0.76 18.92
C HIS A 179 -2.42 -0.45 19.14
N CYS A 180 -2.46 -1.41 18.21
CA CYS A 180 -3.31 -2.60 18.30
C CYS A 180 -2.63 -3.85 18.89
N ARG A 181 -1.39 -3.75 19.39
CA ARG A 181 -0.62 -4.92 19.86
C ARG A 181 -0.91 -5.38 21.29
N LEU A 182 -1.49 -4.53 22.12
CA LEU A 182 -1.76 -4.88 23.52
C LEU A 182 -2.94 -5.85 23.61
N PRO A 183 -2.99 -6.78 24.59
CA PRO A 183 -4.08 -7.76 24.69
C PRO A 183 -5.50 -7.16 24.75
N SER A 184 -5.66 -5.93 25.28
CA SER A 184 -6.93 -5.20 25.30
C SER A 184 -7.44 -4.81 23.91
N GLU A 185 -6.55 -4.74 22.92
CA GLU A 185 -6.79 -4.18 21.59
C GLU A 185 -7.14 -5.24 20.55
N ARG A 186 -7.51 -6.43 21.02
CA ARG A 186 -7.92 -7.55 20.17
C ARG A 186 -9.03 -7.16 19.21
N THR A 187 -10.02 -6.41 19.68
CA THR A 187 -11.16 -5.99 18.86
C THR A 187 -10.70 -5.07 17.72
N HIS A 188 -9.93 -4.02 18.02
CA HIS A 188 -9.40 -3.10 17.01
C HIS A 188 -8.49 -3.81 16.00
N CYS A 189 -7.59 -4.69 16.49
CA CYS A 189 -6.75 -5.51 15.61
C CYS A 189 -7.60 -6.31 14.62
N LEU A 190 -8.68 -6.95 15.10
CA LEU A 190 -9.56 -7.77 14.27
C LEU A 190 -10.39 -6.94 13.28
N LEU A 191 -10.87 -5.76 13.66
CA LEU A 191 -11.59 -4.85 12.76
C LEU A 191 -10.71 -4.45 11.58
N TYR A 192 -9.48 -4.02 11.86
CA TYR A 192 -8.52 -3.67 10.83
C TYR A 192 -8.16 -4.86 9.93
N THR A 193 -7.87 -6.02 10.55
CA THR A 193 -7.54 -7.26 9.84
C THR A 193 -8.64 -7.66 8.85
N LYS A 194 -9.91 -7.60 9.29
CA LYS A 194 -11.09 -7.91 8.49
C LYS A 194 -11.26 -6.95 7.31
N ALA A 195 -11.06 -5.65 7.51
CA ALA A 195 -11.13 -4.67 6.42
C ALA A 195 -10.06 -4.91 5.35
N CYS A 196 -8.83 -5.21 5.76
CA CYS A 196 -7.75 -5.56 4.84
C CYS A 196 -8.05 -6.87 4.09
N LEU A 197 -8.54 -7.90 4.78
CA LEU A 197 -8.89 -9.20 4.19
C LEU A 197 -10.05 -9.08 3.18
N SER A 198 -11.09 -8.32 3.50
CA SER A 198 -12.20 -8.04 2.59
C SER A 198 -11.70 -7.41 1.30
N THR A 199 -10.90 -6.34 1.43
CA THR A 199 -10.36 -5.61 0.28
C THR A 199 -9.41 -6.46 -0.55
N LEU A 200 -8.60 -7.32 0.09
CA LEU A 200 -7.72 -8.27 -0.58
C LEU A 200 -8.52 -9.33 -1.33
N ALA A 201 -9.56 -9.90 -0.71
CA ALA A 201 -10.42 -10.89 -1.36
C ALA A 201 -11.08 -10.30 -2.62
N ASP A 202 -11.60 -9.07 -2.53
CA ASP A 202 -12.20 -8.38 -3.68
C ASP A 202 -11.18 -8.08 -4.79
N LEU A 203 -9.98 -7.64 -4.43
CA LEU A 203 -8.88 -7.44 -5.37
C LEU A 203 -8.55 -8.75 -6.10
N LEU A 204 -8.25 -9.81 -5.35
CA LEU A 204 -7.86 -11.11 -5.90
C LEU A 204 -8.99 -11.75 -6.71
N ASN A 205 -10.24 -11.43 -6.43
CA ASN A 205 -11.39 -11.95 -7.18
C ASN A 205 -11.53 -11.25 -8.54
N GLY A 206 -11.25 -9.94 -8.60
CA GLY A 206 -11.38 -9.10 -9.80
C GLY A 206 -10.14 -9.01 -10.70
N LEU A 207 -8.96 -9.33 -10.16
CA LEU A 207 -7.68 -9.18 -10.88
C LEU A 207 -7.64 -10.06 -12.14
N GLY A 208 -7.07 -9.54 -13.22
CA GLY A 208 -6.78 -10.23 -14.47
C GLY A 208 -5.36 -10.80 -14.53
N ARG A 209 -4.89 -11.12 -15.74
CA ARG A 209 -3.46 -11.37 -15.98
C ARG A 209 -2.76 -10.01 -16.10
N LEU A 210 -1.73 -9.79 -15.27
CA LEU A 210 -0.92 -8.58 -15.35
C LEU A 210 -0.40 -8.42 -16.78
N ILE A 211 -0.66 -7.27 -17.41
CA ILE A 211 -0.32 -7.06 -18.82
C ILE A 211 1.18 -6.85 -18.97
N SER A 212 1.77 -7.61 -19.91
CA SER A 212 2.96 -7.19 -20.64
C SER A 212 2.49 -6.60 -21.98
N PRO A 213 2.58 -5.28 -22.21
CA PRO A 213 1.99 -4.66 -23.41
C PRO A 213 2.74 -4.99 -24.71
N THR A 214 3.81 -5.80 -24.64
CA THR A 214 4.79 -5.90 -25.73
C THR A 214 5.03 -7.31 -26.28
N VAL A 215 4.42 -8.38 -25.74
CA VAL A 215 4.76 -9.74 -26.18
C VAL A 215 3.54 -10.55 -26.64
N PRO A 216 3.51 -11.01 -27.91
CA PRO A 216 2.50 -11.95 -28.40
C PRO A 216 2.51 -13.26 -27.59
N GLU A 217 1.33 -13.85 -27.38
CA GLU A 217 1.07 -15.04 -26.54
C GLU A 217 1.71 -16.36 -27.04
N THR A 218 2.67 -16.31 -27.96
CA THR A 218 3.24 -17.48 -28.61
C THR A 218 4.38 -18.14 -27.81
N ARG A 219 4.87 -17.51 -26.72
CA ARG A 219 5.92 -18.06 -25.86
C ARG A 219 5.58 -17.89 -24.37
N PRO A 220 6.02 -18.80 -23.48
CA PRO A 220 5.91 -18.59 -22.05
C PRO A 220 6.79 -17.39 -21.67
N THR A 221 6.15 -16.23 -21.49
CA THR A 221 6.81 -15.00 -21.05
C THR A 221 6.79 -14.90 -19.54
N ARG A 222 7.88 -14.40 -18.98
CA ARG A 222 7.95 -14.10 -17.56
C ARG A 222 6.87 -13.07 -17.20
N SER A 223 6.03 -13.38 -16.21
CA SER A 223 4.98 -12.46 -15.74
C SER A 223 5.58 -11.12 -15.31
N ALA A 224 4.79 -10.04 -15.41
CA ALA A 224 5.20 -8.74 -14.90
C ALA A 224 5.59 -8.83 -13.41
N LEU A 225 6.63 -8.08 -13.05
CA LEU A 225 7.21 -8.05 -11.71
C LEU A 225 6.93 -6.70 -11.08
N SER A 226 6.05 -6.64 -10.09
CA SER A 226 5.97 -5.49 -9.17
C SER A 226 6.45 -5.94 -7.81
N LEU A 227 7.28 -5.13 -7.17
CA LEU A 227 7.78 -5.36 -5.81
C LEU A 227 6.89 -4.69 -4.74
N HIS A 228 5.78 -4.09 -5.15
CA HIS A 228 4.90 -3.29 -4.29
C HIS A 228 3.59 -4.03 -4.03
N LEU A 229 3.48 -4.67 -2.85
CA LEU A 229 2.29 -5.39 -2.40
C LEU A 229 1.71 -4.84 -1.08
N PRO A 230 1.48 -3.52 -0.96
CA PRO A 230 1.12 -2.90 0.31
C PRO A 230 -0.13 -3.51 0.95
N LEU A 231 -1.21 -3.80 0.20
CA LEU A 231 -2.41 -4.40 0.79
C LEU A 231 -2.15 -5.81 1.32
N MET A 232 -1.38 -6.61 0.58
CA MET A 232 -1.00 -7.96 1.01
C MET A 232 -0.11 -7.91 2.25
N ARG A 233 0.80 -6.93 2.36
CA ARG A 233 1.68 -6.74 3.51
C ARG A 233 0.90 -6.31 4.75
N HIS A 234 -0.10 -5.43 4.59
CA HIS A 234 -1.03 -5.10 5.67
C HIS A 234 -1.80 -6.33 6.16
N VAL A 235 -2.35 -7.14 5.25
CA VAL A 235 -3.00 -8.42 5.62
C VAL A 235 -2.02 -9.32 6.37
N SER A 236 -0.79 -9.45 5.90
CA SER A 236 0.21 -10.34 6.48
C SER A 236 0.63 -9.89 7.88
N CYS A 237 0.90 -8.61 8.04
CA CYS A 237 1.24 -7.98 9.33
C CYS A 237 0.13 -8.19 10.37
N PHE A 238 -1.13 -8.02 9.97
CA PHE A 238 -2.26 -8.10 10.89
C PHE A 238 -2.79 -9.52 11.13
N ILE A 239 -2.59 -10.45 10.19
CA ILE A 239 -2.71 -11.89 10.48
C ILE A 239 -1.65 -12.30 11.51
N HIS A 240 -0.39 -11.88 11.33
CA HIS A 240 0.68 -12.16 12.29
C HIS A 240 0.30 -11.62 13.67
N LEU A 241 -0.12 -10.36 13.76
CA LEU A 241 -0.51 -9.75 15.03
C LEU A 241 -1.71 -10.47 15.68
N SER A 242 -2.76 -10.74 14.90
CA SER A 242 -3.96 -11.44 15.37
C SER A 242 -3.66 -12.84 15.91
N THR A 243 -2.75 -13.56 15.27
CA THR A 243 -2.40 -14.93 15.65
C THR A 243 -1.43 -14.96 16.83
N MET A 244 -0.35 -14.19 16.76
CA MET A 244 0.76 -14.27 17.71
C MET A 244 0.51 -13.51 19.01
N GLN A 245 -0.16 -12.36 18.95
CA GLN A 245 -0.45 -11.55 20.14
C GLN A 245 -1.86 -11.78 20.69
N HIS A 246 -2.84 -11.97 19.80
CA HIS A 246 -4.25 -12.08 20.21
C HIS A 246 -4.80 -13.51 20.25
N GLY A 247 -3.96 -14.52 19.96
CA GLY A 247 -4.31 -15.93 20.04
C GLY A 247 -5.44 -16.36 19.09
N VAL A 248 -5.68 -15.59 18.02
CA VAL A 248 -6.77 -15.87 17.07
C VAL A 248 -6.31 -16.95 16.10
N ASN A 249 -7.16 -17.95 15.87
CA ASN A 249 -6.84 -19.00 14.91
C ASN A 249 -6.85 -18.43 13.48
N VAL A 250 -5.78 -18.68 12.71
CA VAL A 250 -5.66 -18.18 11.34
C VAL A 250 -6.77 -18.68 10.41
N ARG A 251 -7.28 -19.91 10.61
CA ARG A 251 -8.43 -20.41 9.85
C ARG A 251 -9.65 -19.55 10.10
N GLN A 252 -9.89 -19.13 11.35
CA GLN A 252 -11.01 -18.27 11.72
C GLN A 252 -10.91 -16.89 11.05
N LEU A 253 -9.70 -16.34 10.90
CA LEU A 253 -9.51 -15.08 10.18
C LEU A 253 -9.85 -15.21 8.70
N LEU A 254 -9.48 -16.32 8.07
CA LEU A 254 -9.59 -16.50 6.62
C LEU A 254 -10.92 -17.10 6.14
N VAL A 255 -11.74 -17.63 7.06
CA VAL A 255 -12.96 -18.41 6.74
C VAL A 255 -14.00 -17.63 5.97
N ASP A 256 -14.13 -16.33 6.23
CA ASP A 256 -15.13 -15.48 5.57
C ASP A 256 -14.62 -14.83 4.27
N TYR A 257 -13.32 -14.94 3.98
CA TYR A 257 -12.67 -14.15 2.92
C TYR A 257 -11.95 -15.01 1.87
N LEU A 258 -10.87 -15.68 2.25
CA LEU A 258 -9.97 -16.36 1.30
C LEU A 258 -10.26 -17.87 1.19
N LEU A 259 -10.64 -18.52 2.30
CA LEU A 259 -10.90 -19.96 2.32
C LEU A 259 -12.10 -20.42 1.48
N PRO A 260 -13.22 -19.67 1.38
CA PRO A 260 -14.36 -20.09 0.56
C PRO A 260 -14.03 -20.23 -0.93
N LYS A 261 -12.95 -19.57 -1.37
CA LYS A 261 -12.51 -19.56 -2.76
C LYS A 261 -11.01 -19.90 -2.81
N PRO A 262 -10.61 -21.19 -2.81
CA PRO A 262 -9.21 -21.61 -2.82
C PRO A 262 -8.34 -20.98 -3.90
N ARG A 263 -8.94 -20.59 -5.03
CA ARG A 263 -8.28 -19.82 -6.09
C ARG A 263 -7.68 -18.50 -5.59
N LEU A 264 -8.29 -17.83 -4.61
CA LEU A 264 -7.79 -16.57 -4.07
C LEU A 264 -6.51 -16.79 -3.28
N LEU A 265 -6.44 -17.84 -2.44
CA LEU A 265 -5.19 -18.23 -1.76
C LEU A 265 -4.10 -18.57 -2.78
N ARG A 266 -4.43 -19.31 -3.83
CA ARG A 266 -3.48 -19.60 -4.92
C ARG A 266 -2.95 -18.32 -5.55
N ARG A 267 -3.82 -17.38 -5.94
CA ARG A 267 -3.42 -16.10 -6.53
C ARG A 267 -2.58 -15.25 -5.59
N PHE A 268 -2.91 -15.25 -4.29
CA PHE A 268 -2.09 -14.56 -3.30
C PHE A 268 -0.67 -15.13 -3.30
N MET A 269 -0.52 -16.46 -3.21
CA MET A 269 0.80 -17.10 -3.31
C MET A 269 1.51 -16.84 -4.64
N GLU A 270 0.79 -16.89 -5.76
CA GLU A 270 1.38 -16.64 -7.09
C GLU A 270 2.10 -15.29 -7.12
N HIS A 271 1.52 -14.23 -6.54
CA HIS A 271 2.15 -12.91 -6.47
C HIS A 271 3.35 -12.86 -5.51
N LEU A 272 3.28 -13.54 -4.37
CA LEU A 272 4.40 -13.63 -3.43
C LEU A 272 5.60 -14.38 -4.04
N VAL A 273 5.33 -15.55 -4.63
CA VAL A 273 6.35 -16.35 -5.33
C VAL A 273 6.92 -15.58 -6.52
N ASN A 274 6.08 -14.86 -7.26
CA ASN A 274 6.49 -14.02 -8.38
C ASN A 274 7.54 -12.98 -7.97
N ILE A 275 7.38 -12.34 -6.81
CA ILE A 275 8.36 -11.39 -6.27
C ILE A 275 9.63 -12.10 -5.85
N LEU A 276 9.53 -13.13 -5.02
CA LEU A 276 10.71 -13.81 -4.49
C LEU A 276 11.57 -14.40 -5.60
N LEU A 277 10.95 -15.09 -6.58
CA LEU A 277 11.64 -15.59 -7.75
C LEU A 277 12.21 -14.42 -8.59
N GLY A 278 11.42 -13.38 -8.84
CA GLY A 278 11.84 -12.21 -9.60
C GLY A 278 13.06 -11.51 -9.00
N CYS A 279 13.14 -11.37 -7.68
CA CYS A 279 14.31 -10.84 -6.98
C CYS A 279 15.55 -11.68 -7.25
N HIS A 280 15.45 -13.01 -7.13
CA HIS A 280 16.58 -13.90 -7.43
C HIS A 280 17.00 -13.81 -8.90
N GLU A 281 16.05 -13.81 -9.84
CA GLU A 281 16.31 -13.60 -11.27
C GLU A 281 17.08 -12.29 -11.53
N VAL A 282 16.71 -11.20 -10.85
CA VAL A 282 17.42 -9.91 -10.96
C VAL A 282 18.85 -10.02 -10.43
N LEU A 283 19.04 -10.67 -9.26
CA LEU A 283 20.35 -10.85 -8.63
C LEU A 283 21.30 -11.67 -9.52
N ILE A 284 20.81 -12.73 -10.18
CA ILE A 284 21.62 -13.57 -11.08
C ILE A 284 21.73 -12.99 -12.51
N GLY A 285 21.15 -11.81 -12.77
CA GLY A 285 21.33 -11.06 -14.01
C GLY A 285 20.34 -11.35 -15.15
N TYR A 286 19.26 -12.10 -14.93
CA TYR A 286 18.25 -12.37 -15.97
C TYR A 286 17.54 -11.08 -16.44
N TRP A 287 17.46 -10.09 -15.57
CA TRP A 287 16.83 -8.78 -15.85
C TRP A 287 17.85 -7.69 -16.24
N ILE A 288 19.06 -8.05 -16.68
CA ILE A 288 20.13 -7.07 -16.97
C ILE A 288 19.73 -6.01 -18.01
N ARG A 289 18.81 -6.32 -18.92
CA ARG A 289 18.30 -5.39 -19.95
C ARG A 289 17.32 -4.33 -19.40
N ASN A 290 16.79 -4.55 -18.20
CA ASN A 290 15.82 -3.66 -17.56
C ASN A 290 16.46 -2.45 -16.84
N GLY A 291 17.80 -2.35 -16.83
CA GLY A 291 18.49 -1.20 -16.26
C GLY A 291 18.75 -1.32 -14.75
N GLN A 292 19.21 -0.22 -14.15
CA GLN A 292 19.51 -0.13 -12.73
C GLN A 292 18.25 0.03 -11.86
N SER A 293 17.17 0.58 -12.40
CA SER A 293 15.90 0.78 -11.70
C SER A 293 15.36 -0.51 -11.08
N VAL A 294 15.32 -1.62 -11.83
CA VAL A 294 14.89 -2.92 -11.29
C VAL A 294 15.85 -3.44 -10.20
N ARG A 295 17.17 -3.24 -10.39
CA ARG A 295 18.19 -3.65 -9.42
C ARG A 295 18.08 -2.86 -8.11
N GLN A 296 17.90 -1.54 -8.20
CA GLN A 296 17.71 -0.66 -7.06
C GLN A 296 16.40 -0.99 -6.33
N SER A 297 15.33 -1.28 -7.08
CA SER A 297 14.06 -1.72 -6.48
C SER A 297 14.20 -3.01 -5.67
N VAL A 298 14.94 -4.00 -6.20
CA VAL A 298 15.25 -5.25 -5.47
C VAL A 298 16.15 -4.97 -4.27
N SER A 299 17.16 -4.10 -4.41
CA SER A 299 18.03 -3.70 -3.30
C SER A 299 17.22 -3.11 -2.15
N HIS A 300 16.31 -2.18 -2.45
CA HIS A 300 15.45 -1.53 -1.44
C HIS A 300 14.49 -2.54 -0.79
N TYR A 301 13.89 -3.43 -1.59
CA TYR A 301 13.01 -4.49 -1.11
C TYR A 301 13.69 -5.42 -0.09
N MET A 302 14.99 -5.70 -0.29
CA MET A 302 15.78 -6.60 0.57
C MET A 302 16.64 -5.86 1.60
N GLN A 303 16.64 -4.53 1.61
CA GLN A 303 17.50 -3.74 2.49
C GLN A 303 17.08 -3.94 3.94
N SER A 304 18.07 -4.13 4.84
CA SER A 304 17.83 -4.43 6.26
C SER A 304 16.97 -3.40 7.00
N GLN A 305 17.01 -2.14 6.57
CA GLN A 305 16.20 -1.06 7.16
C GLN A 305 14.72 -1.16 6.81
N PHE A 306 14.35 -1.95 5.79
CA PHE A 306 12.98 -2.04 5.31
C PHE A 306 12.46 -3.48 5.25
N CYS A 307 13.32 -4.50 5.38
CA CYS A 307 12.94 -5.91 5.20
C CYS A 307 11.73 -6.32 6.04
N TYR A 308 11.63 -5.82 7.28
CA TYR A 308 10.53 -6.08 8.21
C TYR A 308 9.17 -5.58 7.71
N SER A 309 9.15 -4.59 6.81
CA SER A 309 7.95 -4.04 6.16
C SER A 309 7.70 -4.62 4.77
N PHE A 310 8.64 -5.39 4.22
CA PHE A 310 8.62 -5.89 2.85
C PHE A 310 8.82 -7.42 2.84
N ILE A 311 10.03 -7.89 2.53
CA ILE A 311 10.32 -9.32 2.31
C ILE A 311 9.93 -10.22 3.47
N ASP A 312 10.07 -9.77 4.73
CA ASP A 312 9.75 -10.59 5.90
C ASP A 312 8.24 -10.86 5.98
N LEU A 313 7.41 -9.85 5.67
CA LEU A 313 5.97 -10.00 5.59
C LEU A 313 5.54 -10.87 4.41
N ASP A 314 6.22 -10.73 3.26
CA ASP A 314 5.94 -11.54 2.07
C ASP A 314 6.28 -13.02 2.30
N ILE A 315 7.39 -13.33 3.00
CA ILE A 315 7.77 -14.69 3.41
C ILE A 315 6.76 -15.24 4.42
N PHE A 316 6.41 -14.47 5.45
CA PHE A 316 5.40 -14.88 6.43
C PHE A 316 4.06 -15.21 5.75
N ALA A 317 3.62 -14.36 4.82
CA ALA A 317 2.40 -14.56 4.07
C ALA A 317 2.44 -15.88 3.28
N LEU A 318 3.56 -16.18 2.64
CA LEU A 318 3.76 -17.41 1.88
C LEU A 318 3.64 -18.65 2.78
N GLN A 319 4.26 -18.62 3.96
CA GLN A 319 4.17 -19.69 4.96
C GLN A 319 2.73 -19.92 5.42
N VAL A 320 1.98 -18.86 5.73
CA VAL A 320 0.57 -18.95 6.12
C VAL A 320 -0.27 -19.59 5.01
N ASN A 321 -0.10 -19.15 3.76
CA ASN A 321 -0.88 -19.70 2.65
C ASN A 321 -0.54 -21.17 2.36
N GLN A 322 0.72 -21.57 2.50
CA GLN A 322 1.17 -22.95 2.27
C GLN A 322 0.49 -23.94 3.22
N ILE A 323 0.27 -23.57 4.48
CA ILE A 323 -0.44 -24.42 5.48
C ILE A 323 -1.82 -24.81 4.96
N PHE A 324 -2.56 -23.87 4.38
CA PHE A 324 -3.93 -24.12 3.90
C PHE A 324 -3.97 -24.89 2.60
N ILE A 325 -3.01 -24.67 1.69
CA ILE A 325 -2.99 -25.39 0.41
C ILE A 325 -2.50 -26.82 0.59
N SER A 326 -1.52 -27.06 1.47
CA SER A 326 -1.15 -28.42 1.88
C SER A 326 -2.35 -29.16 2.49
N PHE A 327 -3.13 -28.49 3.36
CA PHE A 327 -4.36 -29.04 3.92
C PHE A 327 -5.41 -29.36 2.85
N ILE A 328 -5.66 -28.45 1.91
CA ILE A 328 -6.61 -28.68 0.81
C ILE A 328 -6.17 -29.86 -0.04
N ILE A 329 -4.90 -29.91 -0.46
CA ILE A 329 -4.36 -31.01 -1.27
C ILE A 329 -4.48 -32.35 -0.51
N SER A 330 -4.14 -32.37 0.77
CA SER A 330 -4.27 -33.57 1.62
C SER A 330 -5.72 -34.06 1.72
N VAL A 331 -6.68 -33.15 1.92
CA VAL A 331 -8.12 -33.50 1.94
C VAL A 331 -8.58 -34.04 0.59
N TYR A 332 -8.20 -33.38 -0.52
CA TYR A 332 -8.56 -33.84 -1.87
C TYR A 332 -7.95 -35.21 -2.21
N LEU A 333 -6.69 -35.45 -1.82
CA LEU A 333 -6.03 -36.74 -2.00
C LEU A 333 -6.59 -37.84 -1.09
N SER A 334 -7.19 -37.50 0.05
CA SER A 334 -7.85 -38.48 0.94
C SER A 334 -9.26 -38.89 0.50
N ILE A 335 -9.85 -38.14 -0.44
CA ILE A 335 -11.18 -38.39 -1.01
C ILE A 335 -11.07 -39.15 -2.36
N LEU A 336 -9.89 -39.15 -2.98
CA LEU A 336 -9.52 -40.01 -4.10
C LEU A 336 -8.99 -41.35 -3.60
#